data_AF-A0A962VID9-F1
#
_entry.id   AF-A0A962VID9-F1
#
_cell.length_a   1.000
_cell.length_b   1.000
_cell.length_c   1.000
_cell.angle_alpha   90.00
_cell.angle_beta   90.00
_cell.angle_gamma   90.00
#
_symmetry.space_group_name_H-M   'P 1'
#
loop_
_entity.id
_entity.type
_entity.pdbx_description
1 polymer ?
#
loop_
_entity_poly.entity_id
_entity_poly.type
_entity_poly.pdbx_seq_one_letter_code
_entity_poly.pdbx_strand_id
1 'polypeptide(L)' 'FKKDGKAGKIATVGYTGMLEIIEPTTLNELLQKGIGPAKAFGCGLLLVRRI' A
#
# COMPACT_ATOMS: atom_id res chain seq x y z
N PHE A 1 -7.05 2.39 -16.06
CA PHE A 1 -7.61 3.77 -16.08
C PHE A 1 -7.42 4.35 -17.47
N LYS A 2 -8.33 5.18 -18.00
CA LYS A 2 -8.17 5.81 -19.33
C LYS A 2 -8.07 7.32 -19.18
N LYS A 3 -7.08 7.93 -19.83
CA LYS A 3 -6.95 9.40 -19.95
C LYS A 3 -6.58 9.73 -21.40
N ASP A 4 -7.30 10.69 -21.99
CA ASP A 4 -7.12 11.11 -23.39
C ASP A 4 -7.11 9.93 -24.38
N GLY A 5 -8.04 8.97 -24.20
CA GLY A 5 -8.16 7.77 -25.04
C GLY A 5 -7.09 6.70 -24.80
N LYS A 6 -6.07 6.96 -23.98
CA LYS A 6 -5.00 5.99 -23.68
C LYS A 6 -5.32 5.20 -22.42
N ALA A 7 -5.25 3.87 -22.51
CA ALA A 7 -5.39 2.99 -21.37
C ALA A 7 -4.06 2.88 -20.61
N GLY A 8 -4.06 3.26 -19.33
CA GLY A 8 -2.96 3.04 -18.40
C GLY A 8 -3.07 1.68 -17.70
N LYS A 9 -1.91 1.05 -17.51
CA LYS A 9 -1.72 -0.19 -16.75
C LYS A 9 -1.04 0.12 -15.42
N ILE A 10 -1.45 -0.56 -14.36
CA ILE A 10 -0.77 -0.53 -13.05
C ILE A 10 -0.09 -1.89 -12.88
N ALA A 11 1.21 -1.89 -12.69
CA ALA A 11 1.96 -3.09 -12.29
C ALA A 11 2.11 -3.07 -10.77
N THR A 12 1.63 -4.09 -10.09
CA THR A 12 1.64 -4.20 -8.63
C THR A 12 2.59 -5.29 -8.17
N VAL A 13 3.09 -5.16 -6.95
CA VAL A 13 3.86 -6.19 -6.24
C VAL A 13 3.17 -6.45 -4.91
N GLY A 14 2.91 -7.72 -4.61
CA GLY A 14 2.38 -8.15 -3.32
C GLY A 14 3.52 -8.50 -2.37
N TYR A 15 3.53 -7.90 -1.18
CA TYR A 15 4.48 -8.22 -0.13
C TYR A 15 3.81 -9.01 0.98
N THR A 16 4.49 -10.01 1.52
CA THR A 16 3.99 -10.85 2.62
C THR A 16 5.16 -11.33 3.46
N GLY A 17 5.02 -11.34 4.79
CA GLY A 17 6.10 -11.76 5.68
C GLY A 17 5.92 -11.25 7.11
N MET A 18 7.00 -11.35 7.88
CA MET A 18 7.10 -10.78 9.22
C MET A 18 7.85 -9.46 9.17
N LEU A 19 7.51 -8.55 10.08
CA LEU A 19 8.18 -7.27 10.26
C LEU A 19 8.34 -6.97 11.75
N GLU A 20 9.34 -6.17 12.07
CA GLU A 20 9.57 -5.65 13.41
C GLU A 20 9.17 -4.17 13.45
N ILE A 21 8.49 -3.76 14.52
CA ILE A 21 8.07 -2.38 14.72
C ILE A 21 9.23 -1.62 15.36
N ILE A 22 9.87 -0.75 14.57
CA ILE A 22 10.96 0.12 15.06
C ILE A 22 10.39 1.40 15.69
N GLU A 23 9.40 2.03 15.04
CA GLU A 23 8.74 3.25 15.54
C GLU A 23 7.21 3.11 15.41
N PRO A 24 6.47 2.92 16.53
CA PRO A 24 5.04 2.67 16.50
C PRO A 24 4.20 3.80 15.91
N THR A 25 4.58 5.05 16.13
CA THR A 25 3.83 6.21 15.62
C THR A 25 3.86 6.26 14.10
N THR A 26 5.03 6.00 13.51
CA THR A 26 5.22 5.92 12.06
C THR A 26 4.37 4.81 11.45
N LEU A 27 4.35 3.62 12.06
CA LEU A 27 3.51 2.52 11.56
C LEU A 27 2.02 2.90 11.56
N ASN A 28 1.53 3.50 12.65
CA ASN A 28 0.13 3.93 12.74
C ASN A 28 -0.25 4.93 11.64
N GLU A 29 0.63 5.90 11.36
CA GLU A 29 0.39 6.84 10.26
C GLU A 29 0.38 6.15 8.89
N LEU A 30 1.31 5.22 8.65
CA LEU A 30 1.38 4.47 7.39
C LEU A 30 0.15 3.58 7.17
N LEU A 31 -0.35 2.93 8.22
CA LEU A 31 -1.58 2.13 8.16
C LEU A 31 -2.80 2.98 7.77
N GLN A 32 -2.89 4.21 8.28
CA GLN A 32 -4.01 5.11 7.98
C GLN A 32 -3.89 5.77 6.60
N LYS A 33 -2.69 6.24 6.24
CA LYS A 33 -2.45 6.96 4.98
C LYS A 33 -2.29 6.03 3.77
N GLY A 34 -1.93 4.77 4.00
CA GLY A 34 -1.52 3.80 2.99
C GLY A 34 -0.12 4.06 2.41
N ILE A 35 0.49 3.02 1.86
CA ILE A 35 1.88 3.01 1.39
C ILE A 35 1.95 3.10 -0.14
N GLY A 36 2.71 4.06 -0.68
CA GLY A 36 2.98 4.16 -2.13
C GLY A 36 1.83 4.72 -2.98
N PRO A 37 1.94 4.64 -4.33
CA PRO A 37 0.96 5.19 -5.27
C PRO A 37 -0.26 4.27 -5.48
N ALA A 38 -1.20 4.69 -6.33
CA ALA A 38 -2.35 3.90 -6.78
C ALA A 38 -3.34 3.44 -5.68
N LYS A 39 -3.44 4.20 -4.57
CA LYS A 39 -4.36 3.93 -3.44
C LYS A 39 -5.82 3.74 -3.84
N ALA A 40 -6.31 4.59 -4.74
CA ALA A 40 -7.66 4.49 -5.29
C ALA A 40 -7.88 3.27 -6.20
N PHE A 41 -6.82 2.53 -6.53
CA PHE A 41 -6.83 1.36 -7.42
C PHE A 41 -6.46 0.06 -6.67
N GLY A 42 -6.65 0.02 -5.35
CA GLY A 42 -6.45 -1.18 -4.53
C GLY A 42 -5.02 -1.44 -4.07
N CYS A 43 -4.14 -0.43 -4.11
CA CYS A 43 -2.77 -0.52 -3.61
C CYS A 43 -2.61 0.20 -2.26
N GLY A 44 -1.53 -0.13 -1.54
CA GLY A 44 -1.07 0.62 -0.38
C GLY A 44 -1.74 0.29 0.95
N LEU A 45 -2.73 -0.60 0.98
CA LEU A 45 -3.23 -1.17 2.23
C LEU A 45 -2.23 -2.19 2.77
N LEU A 46 -1.73 -1.99 4.00
CA LEU A 46 -0.91 -2.94 4.72
C LEU A 46 -1.76 -3.66 5.78
N LEU A 47 -1.87 -4.97 5.68
CA LEU A 47 -2.55 -5.80 6.68
C LEU A 47 -1.53 -6.33 7.68
N VAL A 48 -1.83 -6.18 8.96
CA VAL A 48 -1.00 -6.67 10.06
C VAL A 48 -1.82 -7.53 11.00
N ARG A 49 -1.17 -8.53 11.58
CA ARG A 49 -1.73 -9.43 12.60
C ARG A 49 -0.65 -9.68 13.64
N ARG A 50 -1.03 -9.75 14.92
CA ARG A 50 -0.10 -10.20 15.96
C ARG A 50 0.27 -11.67 15.76
N ILE A 51 1.55 -11.97 15.97
CA ILE A 51 2.08 -13.32 16.07
C ILE A 51 1.64 -13.91 17.42
#